data_AF-A0A1T5F2U8-F1
#
_entry.id   AF-A0A1T5F2U8-F1
#
_cell.length_a   1.000
_cell.length_b   1.000
_cell.length_c   1.000
_cell.angle_alpha   90.00
_cell.angle_beta   90.00
_cell.angle_gamma   90.00
#
_symmetry.space_group_name_H-M   'P 1'
#
loop_
_entity.id
_entity.type
_entity.pdbx_description
1 polymer ?
#
loop_
_entity_poly.entity_id
_entity_poly.type
_entity_poly.pdbx_seq_one_letter_code
_entity_poly.pdbx_strand_id
1 'polypeptide(L)'
;MEPALGRFTTLDPLAEKYYSVSPYVYCANNPVKFIDPDGREIRIYRSQVLNEEKATVIIEVTGKLVNKSSTEYTNEQLQSYAERLSSSISKIYTGEGENINFRAEVNITVATDQNGITESDHIFTLFNQGELPGSEGKSTIAGNAVKGEKRINISKHILDRKEETSGEYAETGKTENGLSTFERTAAHELGHSATLTHPKPNSLNRNLMHQAKVSNSGKIVTESQILQIEKAYLNKELNK
;
A
#
# COMPACT_ATOMS: atom_id res chain seq x y z
N MET A 1 -36.74 30.01 17.47
CA MET A 1 -35.27 29.96 17.30
C MET A 1 -34.96 28.68 16.55
N GLU A 2 -34.72 28.78 15.24
CA GLU A 2 -34.23 27.66 14.43
C GLU A 2 -32.70 27.71 14.41
N PRO A 3 -31.98 26.58 14.53
CA PRO A 3 -30.53 26.56 14.43
C PRO A 3 -30.10 27.02 13.02
N ALA A 4 -29.22 28.01 12.96
CA ALA A 4 -28.59 28.44 11.73
C ALA A 4 -27.82 27.26 11.12
N LEU A 5 -28.30 26.79 9.96
CA LEU A 5 -27.52 25.94 9.05
C LEU A 5 -26.15 26.60 8.88
N GLY A 6 -25.06 25.87 9.11
CA GLY A 6 -23.68 26.33 8.94
C GLY A 6 -23.38 26.68 7.48
N ARG A 7 -23.89 27.82 7.03
CA ARG A 7 -23.69 28.40 5.71
C ARG A 7 -22.75 29.59 5.86
N PHE A 8 -21.79 29.69 4.94
CA PHE A 8 -20.93 30.86 4.86
C PHE A 8 -21.75 32.04 4.37
N THR A 9 -21.76 33.14 5.14
CA THR A 9 -22.44 34.39 4.79
C THR A 9 -21.57 35.32 3.95
N THR A 10 -20.32 34.92 3.68
CA THR A 10 -19.31 35.70 2.98
C THR A 10 -19.01 35.01 1.64
N LEU A 11 -18.96 35.80 0.56
CA LEU A 11 -18.67 35.33 -0.79
C LEU A 11 -17.22 34.81 -0.90
N ASP A 12 -17.02 33.73 -1.65
CA ASP A 12 -15.69 33.19 -1.97
C ASP A 12 -14.86 34.20 -2.79
N PRO A 13 -13.63 34.58 -2.36
CA PRO A 13 -12.76 35.52 -3.08
C PRO A 13 -12.38 35.10 -4.51
N LEU A 14 -12.57 33.83 -4.89
CA LEU A 14 -12.26 33.29 -6.22
C LEU A 14 -13.52 32.99 -7.04
N ALA A 15 -14.70 33.45 -6.59
CA ALA A 15 -15.98 33.23 -7.28
C ALA A 15 -15.95 33.65 -8.77
N GLU A 16 -15.19 34.69 -9.12
CA GLU A 16 -15.08 35.19 -10.50
C GLU A 16 -14.32 34.27 -11.46
N LYS A 17 -13.59 33.27 -10.95
CA LYS A 17 -12.90 32.27 -11.79
C LYS A 17 -13.75 31.04 -12.11
N TYR A 18 -14.87 30.84 -11.41
CA TYR A 18 -15.68 29.63 -11.49
C TYR A 18 -17.19 29.94 -11.51
N TYR A 19 -17.65 30.56 -12.61
CA TYR A 19 -19.05 30.96 -12.80
C TYR A 19 -20.09 29.83 -12.69
N SER A 20 -19.68 28.57 -12.84
CA SER A 20 -20.56 27.39 -12.76
C SER A 20 -20.75 26.86 -11.33
N VAL A 21 -20.06 27.43 -10.34
CA VAL A 21 -20.07 26.99 -8.94
C VAL A 21 -20.65 28.10 -8.07
N SER A 22 -21.58 27.77 -7.18
CA SER A 22 -22.21 28.76 -6.29
C SER A 22 -21.14 29.45 -5.43
N PRO A 23 -21.17 30.79 -5.28
CA PRO A 23 -20.13 31.52 -4.54
C PRO A 23 -20.21 31.34 -3.01
N TYR A 24 -21.12 30.47 -2.56
CA TYR A 24 -21.34 30.11 -1.15
C TYR A 24 -21.06 28.62 -0.87
N VAL A 25 -20.48 27.86 -1.81
CA VAL A 25 -20.08 26.46 -1.56
C VAL A 25 -18.63 26.34 -1.13
N TYR A 26 -18.38 25.51 -0.12
CA TYR A 26 -17.04 25.11 0.31
C TYR A 26 -16.58 23.89 -0.49
N CYS A 27 -15.35 23.89 -1.01
CA CYS A 27 -14.72 22.78 -1.75
C CYS A 27 -15.55 22.23 -2.92
N ALA A 28 -16.26 23.07 -3.68
CA ALA A 28 -17.14 22.65 -4.78
C ALA A 28 -18.15 21.54 -4.39
N ASN A 29 -18.58 21.52 -3.12
CA ASN A 29 -19.47 20.50 -2.55
C ASN A 29 -18.89 19.07 -2.50
N ASN A 30 -17.56 18.92 -2.62
CA ASN A 30 -16.85 17.66 -2.43
C ASN A 30 -15.67 17.86 -1.46
N PRO A 31 -15.96 17.99 -0.14
CA PRO A 31 -14.94 18.25 0.88
C PRO A 31 -13.99 17.06 1.13
N VAL A 32 -14.25 15.88 0.55
CA VAL A 32 -13.38 14.70 0.67
C VAL A 32 -12.27 14.70 -0.39
N LYS A 33 -12.51 15.27 -1.57
CA LYS A 33 -11.54 15.24 -2.69
C LYS A 33 -10.47 16.34 -2.64
N PHE A 34 -10.70 17.42 -1.88
CA PHE A 34 -9.84 18.62 -1.91
C PHE A 34 -9.23 19.00 -0.54
N ILE A 35 -9.43 18.18 0.49
CA ILE A 35 -8.71 18.32 1.76
C ILE A 35 -7.79 17.12 1.90
N ASP A 36 -6.62 17.16 1.24
CA ASP A 36 -5.39 16.66 1.85
C ASP A 36 -4.14 17.09 1.05
N PRO A 37 -3.43 18.14 1.49
CA PRO A 37 -2.17 18.55 0.86
C PRO A 37 -1.01 17.56 1.07
N ASP A 38 -1.12 16.56 1.97
CA ASP A 38 0.04 15.79 2.42
C ASP A 38 -0.04 14.28 2.20
N GLY A 39 -1.20 13.67 1.92
CA GLY A 39 -1.33 12.40 1.18
C GLY A 39 -0.54 11.18 1.70
N ARG A 40 -0.16 11.10 2.98
CA ARG A 40 0.95 10.24 3.47
C ARG A 40 0.58 8.95 4.26
N GLU A 41 -0.67 8.49 4.25
CA GLU A 41 -1.12 7.30 5.02
C GLU A 41 -1.84 6.25 4.15
N ILE A 42 -2.10 5.03 4.68
CA ILE A 42 -3.09 4.14 4.03
C ILE A 42 -4.45 4.81 4.18
N ARG A 43 -5.10 5.11 3.05
CA ARG A 43 -6.46 5.62 3.01
C ARG A 43 -7.36 4.69 2.24
N ILE A 44 -8.56 4.50 2.77
CA ILE A 44 -9.53 3.59 2.18
C ILE A 44 -10.88 4.28 2.10
N TYR A 45 -11.46 4.26 0.90
CA TYR A 45 -12.79 4.74 0.65
C TYR A 45 -13.45 3.97 -0.49
N ARG A 46 -14.78 4.05 -0.54
CA ARG A 46 -15.56 3.47 -1.62
C ARG A 46 -15.91 4.53 -2.65
N SER A 47 -15.70 4.18 -3.91
CA SER A 47 -16.20 4.92 -5.06
C SER A 47 -17.28 4.08 -5.74
N GLN A 48 -18.43 4.70 -6.00
CA GLN A 48 -19.48 4.10 -6.82
C GLN A 48 -19.57 4.91 -8.12
N VAL A 49 -19.15 4.31 -9.22
CA VAL A 49 -19.24 4.93 -10.54
C VAL A 49 -20.67 4.72 -11.08
N LEU A 50 -21.25 5.78 -11.62
CA LEU A 50 -22.56 5.69 -12.27
C LEU A 50 -22.46 4.70 -13.44
N ASN A 51 -23.35 3.71 -13.46
CA ASN A 51 -23.40 2.58 -14.42
C ASN A 51 -22.43 1.41 -14.16
N GLU A 52 -21.71 1.38 -13.05
CA GLU A 52 -21.04 0.15 -12.59
C GLU A 52 -21.95 -0.62 -11.60
N GLU A 53 -22.04 -1.94 -11.77
CA GLU A 53 -22.82 -2.81 -10.88
C GLU A 53 -22.19 -2.93 -9.48
N LYS A 54 -20.85 -2.81 -9.39
CA LYS A 54 -20.08 -3.01 -8.17
C LYS A 54 -19.45 -1.71 -7.70
N ALA A 55 -19.41 -1.50 -6.38
CA ALA A 55 -18.60 -0.43 -5.81
C ALA A 55 -17.11 -0.80 -5.90
N THR A 56 -16.25 0.20 -6.05
CA THR A 56 -14.79 0.04 -6.01
C THR A 56 -14.24 0.51 -4.67
N VAL A 57 -13.57 -0.38 -3.94
CA VAL A 57 -12.75 -0.01 -2.77
C VAL A 57 -11.39 0.49 -3.27
N ILE A 58 -11.08 1.75 -3.00
CA ILE A 58 -9.80 2.36 -3.36
C ILE A 58 -8.89 2.35 -2.12
N ILE A 59 -7.68 1.82 -2.28
CA ILE A 59 -6.64 1.77 -1.26
C ILE A 59 -5.50 2.67 -1.73
N GLU A 60 -5.38 3.85 -1.14
CA GLU A 60 -4.23 4.73 -1.38
C GLU A 60 -3.12 4.34 -0.41
N VAL A 61 -1.91 4.10 -0.94
CA VAL A 61 -0.72 3.77 -0.14
C VAL A 61 0.40 4.71 -0.54
N THR A 62 0.86 5.51 0.39
CA THR A 62 1.98 6.42 0.18
C THR A 62 3.07 6.16 1.19
N GLY A 63 4.31 6.27 0.74
CA GLY A 63 5.43 5.96 1.60
C GLY A 63 6.80 6.34 1.08
N LYS A 64 7.79 6.00 1.90
CA LYS A 64 9.19 6.32 1.70
C LYS A 64 10.04 5.05 1.72
N LEU A 65 10.91 4.91 0.73
CA LEU A 65 12.00 3.94 0.74
C LEU A 65 13.22 4.56 1.44
N VAL A 66 13.75 3.85 2.43
CA VAL A 66 14.91 4.25 3.23
C VAL A 66 15.94 3.14 3.19
N ASN A 67 17.19 3.48 2.91
CA ASN A 67 18.30 2.53 3.01
C ASN A 67 18.98 2.64 4.36
N LYS A 68 18.93 1.57 5.16
CA LYS A 68 19.71 1.39 6.40
C LYS A 68 20.68 0.22 6.31
N SER A 69 20.88 -0.33 5.12
CA SER A 69 21.85 -1.39 4.90
C SER A 69 23.27 -0.81 4.83
N SER A 70 24.28 -1.67 4.90
CA SER A 70 25.68 -1.27 4.74
C SER A 70 26.08 -1.00 3.28
N THR A 71 25.19 -1.27 2.32
CA THR A 71 25.45 -1.00 0.90
C THR A 71 25.00 0.41 0.56
N GLU A 72 25.89 1.20 -0.02
CA GLU A 72 25.54 2.46 -0.66
C GLU A 72 24.91 2.19 -2.03
N TYR A 73 23.72 2.75 -2.25
CA TYR A 73 23.01 2.70 -3.53
C TYR A 73 22.95 4.12 -4.10
N THR A 74 23.02 4.23 -5.42
CA THR A 74 22.76 5.53 -6.07
C THR A 74 21.29 5.91 -5.92
N ASN A 75 20.98 7.20 -6.08
CA ASN A 75 19.60 7.67 -6.05
C ASN A 75 18.75 7.01 -7.14
N GLU A 76 19.30 6.77 -8.32
CA GLU A 76 18.63 6.10 -9.43
C GLU A 76 18.29 4.64 -9.09
N GLN A 77 19.18 3.94 -8.40
CA GLN A 77 18.92 2.58 -7.93
C GLN A 77 17.79 2.54 -6.90
N LEU A 78 17.83 3.43 -5.91
CA LEU A 78 16.78 3.54 -4.89
C LEU A 78 15.43 3.94 -5.51
N GLN A 79 15.43 4.88 -6.47
CA GLN A 79 14.23 5.27 -7.21
C GLN A 79 13.66 4.08 -7.98
N SER A 80 14.50 3.32 -8.69
CA SER A 80 14.08 2.11 -9.39
C SER A 80 13.44 1.08 -8.44
N TYR A 81 14.01 0.89 -7.23
CA TYR A 81 13.41 0.01 -6.23
C TYR A 81 12.05 0.55 -5.73
N ALA A 82 11.93 1.86 -5.47
CA ALA A 82 10.68 2.48 -5.03
C ALA A 82 9.58 2.39 -6.11
N GLU A 83 9.93 2.55 -7.39
CA GLU A 83 9.02 2.38 -8.53
C GLU A 83 8.56 0.93 -8.69
N ARG A 84 9.48 -0.03 -8.57
CA ARG A 84 9.16 -1.47 -8.58
C ARG A 84 8.17 -1.83 -7.47
N LEU A 85 8.38 -1.31 -6.26
CA LEU A 85 7.45 -1.48 -5.14
C LEU A 85 6.08 -0.88 -5.46
N SER A 86 6.05 0.38 -5.89
CA SER A 86 4.80 1.08 -6.21
C SER A 86 3.99 0.33 -7.27
N SER A 87 4.64 -0.06 -8.37
CA SER A 87 4.01 -0.77 -9.47
C SER A 87 3.50 -2.15 -9.04
N SER A 88 4.33 -2.92 -8.32
CA SER A 88 3.92 -4.27 -7.93
C SER A 88 2.82 -4.28 -6.88
N ILE A 89 2.89 -3.41 -5.87
CA ILE A 89 1.84 -3.33 -4.84
C ILE A 89 0.53 -2.86 -5.47
N SER A 90 0.57 -1.83 -6.32
CA SER A 90 -0.62 -1.37 -7.05
C SER A 90 -1.27 -2.50 -7.85
N LYS A 91 -0.46 -3.29 -8.58
CA LYS A 91 -0.96 -4.45 -9.35
C LYS A 91 -1.55 -5.55 -8.46
N ILE A 92 -0.88 -5.89 -7.34
CA ILE A 92 -1.28 -6.99 -6.45
C ILE A 92 -2.59 -6.68 -5.72
N TYR A 93 -2.77 -5.43 -5.29
CA TYR A 93 -3.95 -4.96 -4.56
C TYR A 93 -4.97 -4.28 -5.47
N THR A 94 -4.98 -4.62 -6.77
CA THR A 94 -6.01 -4.21 -7.73
C THR A 94 -6.60 -5.45 -8.38
N GLY A 95 -7.92 -5.50 -8.48
CA GLY A 95 -8.64 -6.62 -9.06
C GLY A 95 -10.15 -6.51 -8.91
N GLU A 96 -10.83 -7.56 -9.35
CA GLU A 96 -12.28 -7.67 -9.31
C GLU A 96 -12.69 -8.79 -8.35
N GLY A 97 -13.65 -8.49 -7.48
CA GLY A 97 -14.28 -9.44 -6.59
C GLY A 97 -15.68 -9.85 -7.08
N GLU A 98 -16.34 -10.68 -6.31
CA GLU A 98 -17.75 -11.05 -6.51
C GLU A 98 -18.67 -9.85 -6.30
N ASN A 99 -18.49 -9.11 -5.19
CA ASN A 99 -19.40 -8.00 -4.82
C ASN A 99 -18.78 -6.62 -4.97
N ILE A 100 -17.46 -6.51 -4.85
CA ILE A 100 -16.74 -5.24 -5.00
C ILE A 100 -15.60 -5.38 -6.01
N ASN A 101 -15.26 -4.28 -6.65
CA ASN A 101 -13.96 -4.11 -7.27
C ASN A 101 -13.01 -3.52 -6.23
N PHE A 102 -11.71 -3.67 -6.44
CA PHE A 102 -10.71 -3.06 -5.59
C PHE A 102 -9.53 -2.56 -6.40
N ARG A 103 -8.98 -1.42 -5.98
CA ARG A 103 -7.90 -0.74 -6.69
C ARG A 103 -6.94 -0.13 -5.70
N ALA A 104 -5.65 -0.35 -5.92
CA ALA A 104 -4.59 0.25 -5.13
C ALA A 104 -3.86 1.34 -5.91
N GLU A 105 -3.81 2.53 -5.32
CA GLU A 105 -3.08 3.69 -5.83
C GLU A 105 -1.85 3.90 -4.95
N VAL A 106 -0.67 3.58 -5.48
CA VAL A 106 0.55 3.46 -4.67
C VAL A 106 1.59 4.47 -5.13
N ASN A 107 2.10 5.26 -4.21
CA ASN A 107 3.19 6.21 -4.43
C ASN A 107 4.28 6.07 -3.37
N ILE A 108 5.32 5.31 -3.68
CA ILE A 108 6.51 5.16 -2.83
C ILE A 108 7.64 5.95 -3.47
N THR A 109 8.23 6.86 -2.70
CA THR A 109 9.36 7.70 -3.12
C THR A 109 10.58 7.43 -2.26
N VAL A 110 11.78 7.80 -2.69
CA VAL A 110 12.97 7.68 -1.85
C VAL A 110 12.97 8.80 -0.82
N ALA A 111 13.29 8.50 0.44
CA ALA A 111 13.55 9.53 1.43
C ALA A 111 14.87 10.25 1.09
N THR A 112 14.80 11.56 0.91
CA THR A 112 15.96 12.43 0.69
C THR A 112 15.93 13.56 1.70
N ASP A 113 17.02 14.33 1.80
CA ASP A 113 17.07 15.52 2.67
C ASP A 113 15.97 16.55 2.35
N GLN A 114 15.49 16.59 1.11
CA GLN A 114 14.45 17.52 0.64
C GLN A 114 13.01 17.00 0.85
N ASN A 115 12.85 15.68 0.98
CA ASN A 115 11.55 15.01 1.04
C ASN A 115 11.59 13.89 2.09
N GLY A 116 12.01 14.28 3.29
CA GLY A 116 12.28 13.40 4.44
C GLY A 116 11.07 12.64 4.95
N ILE A 117 11.27 11.96 6.08
CA ILE A 117 10.28 11.09 6.70
C ILE A 117 9.45 11.89 7.70
N THR A 118 8.14 11.70 7.65
CA THR A 118 7.17 12.24 8.60
C THR A 118 6.48 11.12 9.38
N GLU A 119 5.77 11.45 10.46
CA GLU A 119 5.02 10.45 11.25
C GLU A 119 3.86 9.82 10.47
N SER A 120 3.42 10.46 9.38
CA SER A 120 2.35 9.93 8.55
C SER A 120 2.82 8.82 7.60
N ASP A 121 4.08 8.87 7.11
CA ASP A 121 4.60 8.00 6.05
C ASP A 121 4.61 6.51 6.38
N HIS A 122 4.23 5.66 5.41
CA HIS A 122 4.70 4.26 5.41
C HIS A 122 6.18 4.22 5.08
N ILE A 123 6.95 3.48 5.87
CA ILE A 123 8.40 3.44 5.72
C ILE A 123 8.82 2.03 5.31
N PHE A 124 9.24 1.91 4.05
CA PHE A 124 9.90 0.74 3.52
C PHE A 124 11.39 0.88 3.80
N THR A 125 11.93 0.07 4.70
CA THR A 125 13.34 0.18 5.11
C THR A 125 14.15 -1.02 4.64
N LEU A 126 15.25 -0.78 3.94
CA LEU A 126 16.20 -1.80 3.54
C LEU A 126 17.22 -2.04 4.65
N PHE A 127 17.38 -3.30 5.07
CA PHE A 127 18.37 -3.73 6.06
C PHE A 127 19.30 -4.80 5.49
N ASN A 128 20.44 -5.00 6.14
CA ASN A 128 21.29 -6.15 5.83
C ASN A 128 20.58 -7.48 6.16
N GLN A 129 21.10 -8.57 5.60
CA GLN A 129 20.57 -9.90 5.88
C GLN A 129 20.82 -10.27 7.35
N GLY A 130 19.76 -10.67 8.05
CA GLY A 130 19.83 -11.01 9.47
C GLY A 130 19.83 -9.81 10.42
N GLU A 131 19.62 -8.58 9.92
CA GLU A 131 19.58 -7.36 10.73
C GLU A 131 18.19 -6.70 10.73
N LEU A 132 17.14 -7.45 10.39
CA LEU A 132 15.77 -6.94 10.45
C LEU A 132 15.36 -6.73 11.92
N PRO A 133 14.81 -5.56 12.29
CA PRO A 133 14.35 -5.29 13.64
C PRO A 133 13.38 -6.38 14.16
N GLY A 134 13.64 -6.92 15.35
CA GLY A 134 12.85 -8.00 15.96
C GLY A 134 13.07 -9.39 15.34
N SER A 135 14.08 -9.53 14.48
CA SER A 135 14.47 -10.76 13.80
C SER A 135 15.98 -10.84 13.59
N GLU A 136 16.73 -10.20 14.49
CA GLU A 136 18.19 -10.16 14.48
C GLU A 136 18.78 -11.58 14.54
N GLY A 137 19.82 -11.82 13.75
CA GLY A 137 20.46 -13.13 13.59
C GLY A 137 19.71 -14.12 12.69
N LYS A 138 18.49 -13.81 12.24
CA LYS A 138 17.69 -14.70 11.37
C LYS A 138 17.89 -14.39 9.89
N SER A 139 18.94 -14.93 9.29
CA SER A 139 19.31 -14.68 7.88
C SER A 139 18.30 -15.18 6.84
N THR A 140 17.39 -16.08 7.21
CA THR A 140 16.37 -16.64 6.32
C THR A 140 15.12 -15.76 6.19
N ILE A 141 14.98 -14.72 7.03
CA ILE A 141 13.84 -13.81 6.98
C ILE A 141 14.11 -12.71 5.96
N ALA A 142 13.23 -12.61 4.97
CA ALA A 142 13.35 -11.66 3.85
C ALA A 142 12.66 -10.32 4.12
N GLY A 143 11.68 -10.28 5.02
CA GLY A 143 10.99 -9.09 5.46
C GLY A 143 10.19 -9.33 6.72
N ASN A 144 9.79 -8.24 7.38
CA ASN A 144 8.81 -8.26 8.46
C ASN A 144 8.06 -6.91 8.52
N ALA A 145 6.83 -6.97 9.02
CA ALA A 145 6.04 -5.80 9.40
C ALA A 145 5.20 -6.14 10.64
N VAL A 146 4.98 -5.13 11.49
CA VAL A 146 4.07 -5.25 12.63
C VAL A 146 2.66 -4.88 12.17
N LYS A 147 1.67 -5.61 12.67
CA LYS A 147 0.27 -5.40 12.25
C LYS A 147 -0.25 -4.04 12.68
N GLY A 148 -0.84 -3.32 11.74
CA GLY A 148 -1.39 -1.99 11.94
C GLY A 148 -0.34 -0.88 11.93
N GLU A 149 0.95 -1.20 11.94
CA GLU A 149 2.03 -0.21 11.95
C GLU A 149 2.48 0.16 10.55
N LYS A 150 3.07 1.36 10.41
CA LYS A 150 3.53 1.92 9.14
C LYS A 150 4.87 1.40 8.63
N ARG A 151 5.57 0.57 9.41
CA ARG A 151 6.95 0.13 9.13
C ARG A 151 6.99 -1.23 8.44
N ILE A 152 7.66 -1.28 7.31
CA ILE A 152 7.90 -2.49 6.53
C ILE A 152 9.40 -2.62 6.35
N ASN A 153 9.99 -3.63 6.97
CA ASN A 153 11.43 -3.88 6.88
C ASN A 153 11.68 -4.99 5.87
N ILE A 154 12.65 -4.77 4.98
CA ILE A 154 12.96 -5.68 3.88
C ILE A 154 14.47 -5.90 3.87
N SER A 155 14.90 -7.13 3.67
CA SER A 155 16.32 -7.44 3.60
C SER A 155 16.87 -7.21 2.20
N LYS A 156 17.98 -6.46 2.07
CA LYS A 156 18.57 -6.09 0.78
C LYS A 156 19.00 -7.27 -0.09
N HIS A 157 19.24 -8.45 0.49
CA HIS A 157 19.73 -9.63 -0.24
C HIS A 157 18.73 -10.18 -1.26
N ILE A 158 17.49 -9.67 -1.28
CA ILE A 158 16.44 -10.10 -2.21
C ILE A 158 16.19 -9.10 -3.35
N LEU A 159 16.83 -7.92 -3.33
CA LEU A 159 16.54 -6.80 -4.23
C LEU A 159 16.61 -7.17 -5.72
N ASP A 160 17.56 -8.04 -6.07
CA ASP A 160 17.83 -8.42 -7.46
C ASP A 160 17.23 -9.79 -7.84
N ARG A 161 16.44 -10.40 -6.94
CA ARG A 161 15.73 -11.65 -7.26
C ARG A 161 14.67 -11.38 -8.32
N LYS A 162 14.79 -12.07 -9.45
CA LYS A 162 13.83 -12.00 -10.55
C LYS A 162 12.79 -13.09 -10.42
N GLU A 163 11.54 -12.70 -10.66
CA GLU A 163 10.44 -13.66 -10.74
C GLU A 163 10.64 -14.60 -11.92
N GLU A 164 10.31 -15.88 -11.73
CA GLU A 164 10.23 -16.83 -12.83
C GLU A 164 9.09 -16.42 -13.78
N THR A 165 9.35 -16.40 -15.08
CA THR A 165 8.35 -16.00 -16.08
C THR A 165 7.64 -17.19 -16.73
N SER A 166 8.17 -18.40 -16.56
CA SER A 166 7.62 -19.64 -17.12
C SER A 166 8.02 -20.81 -16.24
N GLY A 167 7.06 -21.65 -15.84
CA GLY A 167 7.33 -22.77 -14.95
C GLY A 167 6.32 -22.84 -13.80
N GLU A 168 6.68 -23.60 -12.77
CA GLU A 168 5.84 -23.82 -11.58
C GLU A 168 5.59 -22.52 -10.80
N TYR A 169 6.58 -21.62 -10.78
CA TYR A 169 6.55 -20.38 -10.02
C TYR A 169 6.16 -19.16 -10.85
N ALA A 170 5.83 -19.34 -12.13
CA ALA A 170 5.37 -18.26 -13.00
C ALA A 170 4.20 -17.49 -12.38
N GLU A 171 4.29 -16.17 -12.34
CA GLU A 171 3.30 -15.23 -11.74
C GLU A 171 3.07 -15.41 -10.22
N THR A 172 3.90 -16.18 -9.51
CA THR A 172 3.78 -16.36 -8.05
C THR A 172 4.59 -15.34 -7.25
N GLY A 173 5.42 -14.51 -7.90
CA GLY A 173 6.36 -13.62 -7.23
C GLY A 173 7.55 -14.36 -6.61
N LYS A 174 7.90 -15.52 -7.14
CA LYS A 174 9.04 -16.33 -6.71
C LYS A 174 10.02 -16.52 -7.86
N THR A 175 11.28 -16.76 -7.52
CA THR A 175 12.32 -17.17 -8.47
C THR A 175 12.09 -18.62 -8.94
N GLU A 176 12.84 -19.05 -9.95
CA GLU A 176 12.88 -20.46 -10.43
C GLU A 176 13.21 -21.47 -9.31
N ASN A 177 13.89 -21.02 -8.25
CA ASN A 177 14.25 -21.81 -7.08
C ASN A 177 13.23 -21.69 -5.93
N GLY A 178 12.04 -21.13 -6.20
CA GLY A 178 10.96 -20.97 -5.21
C GLY A 178 11.20 -19.91 -4.14
N LEU A 179 12.22 -19.04 -4.30
CA LEU A 179 12.52 -17.98 -3.33
C LEU A 179 11.65 -16.74 -3.59
N SER A 180 11.13 -16.10 -2.53
CA SER A 180 10.35 -14.86 -2.66
C SER A 180 11.18 -13.73 -3.26
N THR A 181 10.61 -12.99 -4.22
CA THR A 181 11.20 -11.78 -4.80
C THR A 181 11.03 -10.57 -3.87
N PHE A 182 11.73 -9.49 -4.19
CA PHE A 182 11.60 -8.21 -3.48
C PHE A 182 10.16 -7.69 -3.47
N GLU A 183 9.54 -7.64 -4.65
CA GLU A 183 8.21 -7.09 -4.86
C GLU A 183 7.13 -7.88 -4.11
N ARG A 184 7.18 -9.21 -4.21
CA ARG A 184 6.25 -10.08 -3.50
C ARG A 184 6.39 -9.93 -1.99
N THR A 185 7.63 -9.90 -1.50
CA THR A 185 7.92 -9.79 -0.07
C THR A 185 7.39 -8.48 0.47
N ALA A 186 7.67 -7.35 -0.20
CA ALA A 186 7.16 -6.06 0.22
C ALA A 186 5.63 -5.99 0.23
N ALA A 187 4.96 -6.53 -0.79
CA ALA A 187 3.50 -6.58 -0.85
C ALA A 187 2.90 -7.48 0.26
N HIS A 188 3.56 -8.59 0.59
CA HIS A 188 3.18 -9.48 1.69
C HIS A 188 3.30 -8.77 3.05
N GLU A 189 4.42 -8.10 3.31
CA GLU A 189 4.63 -7.35 4.54
C GLU A 189 3.68 -6.15 4.67
N LEU A 190 3.37 -5.47 3.55
CA LEU A 190 2.31 -4.47 3.54
C LEU A 190 0.96 -5.08 3.93
N GLY A 191 0.68 -6.31 3.51
CA GLY A 191 -0.52 -7.02 3.94
C GLY A 191 -0.56 -7.22 5.46
N HIS A 192 0.56 -7.57 6.07
CA HIS A 192 0.68 -7.63 7.53
C HIS A 192 0.50 -6.26 8.19
N SER A 193 1.15 -5.22 7.68
CA SER A 193 0.94 -3.83 8.11
C SER A 193 -0.55 -3.44 8.02
N ALA A 194 -1.25 -3.89 6.98
CA ALA A 194 -2.69 -3.74 6.81
C ALA A 194 -3.54 -4.78 7.60
N THR A 195 -2.96 -5.42 8.63
CA THR A 195 -3.56 -6.40 9.57
C THR A 195 -3.90 -7.79 9.04
N LEU A 196 -3.57 -8.10 7.79
CA LEU A 196 -3.77 -9.45 7.26
C LEU A 196 -2.89 -10.48 7.97
N THR A 197 -3.38 -11.72 8.00
CA THR A 197 -2.69 -12.86 8.61
C THR A 197 -2.48 -13.97 7.60
N HIS A 198 -1.55 -14.88 7.89
CA HIS A 198 -1.38 -16.07 7.07
C HIS A 198 -2.66 -16.91 7.09
N PRO A 199 -3.21 -17.30 5.92
CA PRO A 199 -4.33 -18.21 5.86
C PRO A 199 -3.91 -19.63 6.22
N LYS A 200 -4.87 -20.54 6.36
CA LYS A 200 -4.57 -21.96 6.62
C LYS A 200 -3.74 -22.53 5.46
N PRO A 201 -2.70 -23.36 5.73
CA PRO A 201 -1.97 -24.04 4.66
C PRO A 201 -2.91 -24.76 3.70
N ASN A 202 -2.58 -24.76 2.40
CA ASN A 202 -3.39 -25.38 1.32
C ASN A 202 -4.78 -24.77 1.08
N SER A 203 -5.16 -23.68 1.79
CA SER A 203 -6.33 -22.85 1.43
C SER A 203 -5.92 -21.70 0.52
N LEU A 204 -6.85 -21.02 -0.16
CA LEU A 204 -6.60 -19.82 -0.97
C LEU A 204 -5.41 -19.96 -1.93
N ASN A 205 -5.64 -20.58 -3.09
CA ASN A 205 -4.59 -20.87 -4.05
C ASN A 205 -3.88 -19.58 -4.54
N ARG A 206 -2.56 -19.64 -4.62
CA ARG A 206 -1.67 -18.54 -5.03
C ARG A 206 -1.82 -17.26 -4.21
N ASN A 207 -2.29 -17.36 -2.96
CA ASN A 207 -2.51 -16.19 -2.13
C ASN A 207 -1.18 -15.51 -1.72
N LEU A 208 -1.20 -14.18 -1.71
CA LEU A 208 -0.08 -13.35 -1.29
C LEU A 208 0.33 -13.64 0.15
N MET A 209 -0.65 -13.81 1.05
CA MET A 209 -0.43 -13.94 2.49
C MET A 209 0.01 -15.33 2.91
N HIS A 210 0.23 -16.28 2.00
CA HIS A 210 0.97 -17.49 2.36
C HIS A 210 2.46 -17.18 2.53
N GLN A 211 3.09 -17.84 3.50
CA GLN A 211 4.55 -17.84 3.60
C GLN A 211 5.15 -18.39 2.30
N ALA A 212 6.26 -17.81 1.83
CA ALA A 212 6.85 -18.16 0.54
C ALA A 212 7.23 -19.66 0.40
N LYS A 213 7.54 -20.32 1.51
CA LYS A 213 7.86 -21.76 1.54
C LYS A 213 6.66 -22.67 1.31
N VAL A 214 5.44 -22.14 1.33
CA VAL A 214 4.22 -22.91 1.07
C VAL A 214 4.04 -23.04 -0.45
N SER A 215 3.71 -24.25 -0.91
CA SER A 215 3.59 -24.57 -2.35
C SER A 215 2.55 -23.68 -3.05
N ASN A 216 1.39 -23.47 -2.43
CA ASN A 216 0.31 -22.68 -3.00
C ASN A 216 0.40 -21.17 -2.71
N SER A 217 1.57 -20.65 -2.32
CA SER A 217 1.75 -19.21 -2.13
C SER A 217 1.96 -18.48 -3.47
N GLY A 218 1.43 -17.27 -3.61
CA GLY A 218 1.59 -16.49 -4.84
C GLY A 218 1.50 -14.98 -4.59
N LYS A 219 0.78 -14.28 -5.47
CA LYS A 219 0.58 -12.82 -5.47
C LYS A 219 -0.89 -12.39 -5.36
N ILE A 220 -1.84 -13.32 -5.20
CA ILE A 220 -3.28 -12.98 -5.23
C ILE A 220 -3.76 -12.51 -3.86
N VAL A 221 -4.49 -11.39 -3.83
CA VAL A 221 -5.28 -10.94 -2.67
C VAL A 221 -6.76 -11.17 -3.00
N THR A 222 -7.53 -11.62 -2.00
CA THR A 222 -8.96 -11.89 -2.18
C THR A 222 -9.82 -10.69 -1.78
N GLU A 223 -11.05 -10.61 -2.31
CA GLU A 223 -12.05 -9.65 -1.86
C GLU A 223 -12.22 -9.64 -0.33
N SER A 224 -12.27 -10.83 0.29
CA SER A 224 -12.40 -10.95 1.75
C SER A 224 -11.25 -10.30 2.52
N GLN A 225 -10.03 -10.36 1.98
CA GLN A 225 -8.86 -9.71 2.56
C GLN A 225 -8.92 -8.19 2.36
N ILE A 226 -9.41 -7.72 1.21
CA ILE A 226 -9.62 -6.28 0.98
C ILE A 226 -10.66 -5.71 1.95
N LEU A 227 -11.79 -6.40 2.13
CA LEU A 227 -12.83 -6.00 3.09
C LEU A 227 -12.32 -6.04 4.54
N GLN A 228 -11.41 -6.96 4.87
CA GLN A 228 -10.74 -6.97 6.17
C GLN A 228 -9.87 -5.72 6.37
N ILE A 229 -9.08 -5.34 5.36
CA ILE A 229 -8.24 -4.13 5.40
C ILE A 229 -9.12 -2.88 5.55
N GLU A 230 -10.21 -2.78 4.77
CA GLU A 230 -11.18 -1.70 4.89
C GLU A 230 -11.77 -1.60 6.30
N LYS A 231 -12.18 -2.74 6.87
CA LYS A 231 -12.71 -2.79 8.24
C LYS A 231 -11.68 -2.34 9.28
N ALA A 232 -10.42 -2.77 9.15
CA ALA A 232 -9.34 -2.37 10.05
C ALA A 232 -9.09 -0.86 9.98
N TYR A 233 -9.16 -0.26 8.79
CA TYR A 233 -9.05 1.20 8.61
C TYR A 233 -10.19 1.94 9.33
N LEU A 234 -11.44 1.53 9.11
CA LEU A 234 -12.61 2.13 9.76
C LEU A 234 -12.55 2.01 11.29
N ASN A 235 -11.95 0.94 11.80
CA ASN A 235 -11.74 0.71 13.23
C ASN A 235 -10.53 1.46 13.81
N LYS A 236 -9.77 2.23 13.01
CA LYS A 236 -8.52 2.90 13.40
C LYS A 236 -7.46 1.93 13.91
N GLU A 237 -7.41 0.74 13.31
CA GLU A 237 -6.42 -0.29 13.63
C GLU A 237 -5.16 -0.19 12.76
N LEU A 238 -5.22 0.58 11.67
CA LEU A 238 -4.11 0.88 10.76
C LEU A 238 -3.41 2.19 11.13
N ASN A 239 -2.27 2.44 10.49
CA ASN A 239 -1.52 3.71 10.58
C ASN A 239 -1.05 4.03 12.01
N LYS A 240 -0.69 3.01 12.79
CA LYS A 240 -0.10 3.15 14.14
C LYS A 240 1.41 3.38 14.10
#